data_AF-A0A351HBM9-F1
#
_entry.id   AF-A0A351HBM9-F1
#
_cell.length_a   1.000
_cell.length_b   1.000
_cell.length_c   1.000
_cell.angle_alpha   90.00
_cell.angle_beta   90.00
_cell.angle_gamma   90.00
#
_symmetry.space_group_name_H-M   'P 1'
#
loop_
_entity.id
_entity.type
_entity.pdbx_description
1 polymer ?
#
loop_
_entity_poly.entity_id
_entity_poly.type
_entity_poly.pdbx_seq_one_letter_code
_entity_poly.pdbx_strand_id
1 'polypeptide(L)'
;MKIQKTSSRIPLALSILAGLTHALSAIPSEELATIKAELSEPILLKLKNRQQISGNPINVSEKQIQVASAEGEGEIVFTFELEQIQEITVPGDSYKALAAEWMRSGQSEDALELMGMLYEQRKTLLPLLPASDSHFFTYYVDLVLDSPHPARAIAIIQTLRPQIENPAALRALDDAVLESYQTLELYEEAQPLAEAWIKARKPYGESALGYYVLGAARLRSEAYEEALDLALHPIVFASPIPTDKLAECYAVAVSAALALRERTYAATLYREMQARGFDWPADDRSLQAFLKDINEYINDHEESPKSE
;
A
#
# COMPACT_ATOMS: atom_id res chain seq x y z
N MET A 1 -7.84 68.91 24.74
CA MET A 1 -8.89 68.48 25.69
C MET A 1 -10.26 68.65 25.04
N LYS A 2 -10.81 67.58 24.47
CA LYS A 2 -12.24 67.38 24.20
C LYS A 2 -12.42 65.89 23.98
N ILE A 3 -13.03 65.25 24.97
CA ILE A 3 -13.38 63.84 25.01
C ILE A 3 -14.73 63.71 24.30
N GLN A 4 -14.84 62.77 23.36
CA GLN A 4 -16.14 62.27 22.95
C GLN A 4 -16.07 60.76 22.81
N LYS A 5 -16.91 60.11 23.62
CA LYS A 5 -17.04 58.67 23.80
C LYS A 5 -18.02 58.08 22.78
N THR A 6 -17.68 56.86 22.38
CA THR A 6 -18.55 55.70 22.08
C THR A 6 -19.57 55.81 20.95
N SER A 7 -19.38 54.98 19.92
CA SER A 7 -20.45 54.10 19.46
C SER A 7 -19.90 52.76 18.97
N SER A 8 -20.47 51.71 19.55
CA SER A 8 -20.29 50.29 19.23
C SER A 8 -20.61 49.98 17.77
N ARG A 9 -19.74 49.22 17.09
CA ARG A 9 -20.08 48.29 15.99
C ARG A 9 -19.12 47.11 16.03
N ILE A 10 -19.66 45.94 16.34
CA ILE A 10 -19.04 44.63 16.14
C ILE A 10 -18.99 44.35 14.63
N PRO A 11 -17.88 43.79 14.13
CA PRO A 11 -18.03 42.69 13.18
C PRO A 11 -17.33 41.43 13.71
N LEU A 12 -18.13 40.37 13.75
CA LEU A 12 -17.72 38.98 13.79
C LEU A 12 -16.89 38.72 12.52
N ALA A 13 -15.61 38.39 12.66
CA ALA A 13 -14.82 37.79 11.59
C ALA A 13 -14.09 36.59 12.16
N LEU A 14 -14.76 35.45 12.01
CA LEU A 14 -14.17 34.12 12.02
C LEU A 14 -13.05 34.13 10.96
N SER A 15 -11.83 33.83 11.36
CA SER A 15 -10.78 33.41 10.42
C SER A 15 -10.02 32.29 11.07
N ILE A 16 -10.57 31.09 10.81
CA ILE A 16 -9.91 29.81 10.90
C ILE A 16 -8.72 29.90 9.93
N LEU A 17 -7.51 30.06 10.45
CA LEU A 17 -6.33 29.68 9.69
C LEU A 17 -5.94 28.28 10.15
N ALA A 18 -6.53 27.32 9.46
CA ALA A 18 -6.08 25.94 9.45
C ALA A 18 -4.69 25.92 8.78
N GLY A 19 -3.65 26.13 9.59
CA GLY A 19 -2.31 25.69 9.25
C GLY A 19 -2.21 24.22 9.64
N LEU A 20 -2.57 23.33 8.72
CA LEU A 20 -2.35 21.89 8.84
C LEU A 20 -0.86 21.66 9.12
N THR A 21 -0.61 21.26 10.36
CA THR A 21 0.60 20.59 10.81
C THR A 21 0.91 19.44 9.85
N HIS A 22 1.90 19.62 8.98
CA HIS A 22 2.74 18.48 8.60
C HIS A 22 3.60 18.19 9.83
N ALA A 23 3.09 17.33 10.71
CA ALA A 23 3.92 16.78 11.76
C ALA A 23 4.99 15.94 11.05
N LEU A 24 6.25 16.31 11.25
CA LEU A 24 7.39 15.43 11.01
C LEU A 24 7.14 14.17 11.85
N SER A 25 6.64 13.10 11.24
CA SER A 25 6.41 11.83 11.92
C SER A 25 7.73 11.08 11.87
N ALA A 26 8.52 11.27 12.91
CA ALA A 26 9.67 10.43 13.20
C ALA A 26 9.54 10.00 14.65
N ILE A 27 9.47 8.69 14.89
CA ILE A 27 9.55 8.10 16.21
C ILE A 27 10.71 8.78 16.96
N PRO A 28 10.46 9.43 18.12
CA PRO A 28 11.51 10.11 18.85
C PRO A 28 12.71 9.17 19.07
N SER A 29 13.94 9.66 18.88
CA SER A 29 15.13 8.80 18.85
C SER A 29 15.32 7.98 20.13
N GLU A 30 14.90 8.50 21.28
CA GLU A 30 14.93 7.79 22.56
C GLU A 30 13.91 6.65 22.59
N GLU A 31 12.67 6.90 22.17
CA GLU A 31 11.61 5.90 22.07
C GLU A 31 11.98 4.81 21.05
N LEU A 32 12.52 5.20 19.90
CA LEU A 32 13.02 4.26 18.89
C LEU A 32 14.15 3.38 19.43
N ALA A 33 15.04 3.92 20.26
CA ALA A 33 16.10 3.15 20.90
C ALA A 33 15.54 2.13 21.91
N THR A 34 14.52 2.53 22.69
CA THR A 34 13.81 1.63 23.60
C THR A 34 13.11 0.50 22.85
N ILE A 35 12.36 0.82 21.78
CA ILE A 35 11.70 -0.18 20.94
C ILE A 35 12.73 -1.15 20.35
N LYS A 36 13.84 -0.64 19.79
CA LYS A 36 14.89 -1.49 19.22
C LYS A 36 15.52 -2.40 20.26
N ALA A 37 15.77 -1.91 21.47
CA ALA A 37 16.31 -2.71 22.56
C ALA A 37 15.36 -3.86 22.93
N GLU A 38 14.07 -3.57 23.14
CA GLU A 38 13.07 -4.59 23.48
C GLU A 38 12.85 -5.60 22.34
N LEU A 39 12.80 -5.15 21.09
CA LEU A 39 12.67 -6.05 19.93
C LEU A 39 13.94 -6.87 19.66
N SER A 40 15.08 -6.48 20.22
CA SER A 40 16.32 -7.28 20.16
C SER A 40 16.44 -8.32 21.28
N GLU A 41 15.51 -8.34 22.23
CA GLU A 41 15.51 -9.35 23.28
C GLU A 41 15.28 -10.76 22.70
N PRO A 42 15.92 -11.79 23.28
CA PRO A 42 15.75 -13.16 22.83
C PRO A 42 14.31 -13.65 22.99
N ILE A 43 13.90 -14.57 22.13
CA ILE A 43 12.63 -15.28 22.31
C ILE A 43 12.73 -16.26 23.48
N LEU A 44 11.57 -16.58 24.06
CA LEU A 44 11.44 -17.63 25.06
C LEU A 44 10.75 -18.85 24.47
N LEU A 45 11.45 -19.96 24.41
CA LEU A 45 10.88 -21.27 24.08
C LEU A 45 10.50 -21.99 25.38
N LYS A 46 9.23 -22.31 25.57
CA LYS A 46 8.78 -23.24 26.61
C LYS A 46 8.64 -24.62 25.99
N LEU A 47 9.37 -25.60 26.50
CA LEU A 47 9.35 -26.98 26.05
C LEU A 47 8.31 -27.80 26.84
N LYS A 48 7.79 -28.87 26.25
CA LYS A 48 6.81 -29.78 26.90
C LYS A 48 7.35 -30.45 28.17
N ASN A 49 8.66 -30.56 28.31
CA ASN A 49 9.33 -31.04 29.52
C ASN A 49 9.44 -29.96 30.63
N ARG A 50 8.81 -28.79 30.44
CA ARG A 50 8.82 -27.60 31.31
C ARG A 50 10.13 -26.82 31.38
N GLN A 51 11.14 -27.20 30.59
CA GLN A 51 12.34 -26.37 30.44
C GLN A 51 12.01 -25.11 29.62
N GLN A 52 12.74 -24.04 29.92
CA GLN A 52 12.65 -22.79 29.17
C GLN A 52 14.03 -22.46 28.61
N ILE A 53 14.07 -22.09 27.34
CA ILE A 53 15.29 -21.71 26.64
C ILE A 53 15.09 -20.31 26.08
N SER A 54 16.00 -19.42 26.44
CA SER A 54 16.05 -18.05 25.92
C SER A 54 17.12 -17.96 24.85
N GLY A 55 16.78 -17.45 23.67
CA GLY A 55 17.78 -17.15 22.64
C GLY A 55 17.17 -16.58 21.36
N ASN A 56 17.99 -16.33 20.35
CA ASN A 56 17.58 -15.77 19.06
C ASN A 56 17.35 -16.88 18.03
N PRO A 57 16.25 -16.85 17.26
CA PRO A 57 16.00 -17.84 16.22
C PRO A 57 17.01 -17.66 15.07
N ILE A 58 17.76 -18.71 14.77
CA ILE A 58 18.72 -18.72 13.66
C ILE A 58 18.08 -19.31 12.41
N ASN A 59 17.37 -20.43 12.57
CA ASN A 59 16.79 -21.19 11.48
C ASN A 59 15.52 -21.91 11.95
N VAL A 60 14.51 -21.95 11.09
CA VAL A 60 13.25 -22.66 11.29
C VAL A 60 12.95 -23.47 10.03
N SER A 61 12.75 -24.77 10.19
CA SER A 61 12.26 -25.66 9.14
C SER A 61 10.92 -26.27 9.53
N GLU A 62 10.36 -27.10 8.66
CA GLU A 62 9.10 -27.83 8.92
C GLU A 62 9.17 -28.79 10.13
N LYS A 63 10.37 -29.11 10.62
CA LYS A 63 10.57 -30.14 11.67
C LYS A 63 11.30 -29.62 12.90
N GLN A 64 12.16 -28.63 12.75
CA GLN A 64 13.03 -28.18 13.83
C GLN A 64 13.21 -26.66 13.85
N ILE A 65 13.54 -26.15 15.02
CA ILE A 65 14.03 -24.78 15.25
C ILE A 65 15.45 -24.82 15.80
N GLN A 66 16.28 -23.88 15.36
CA GLN A 66 17.59 -23.60 15.92
C GLN A 66 17.57 -22.24 16.61
N VAL A 67 18.01 -22.21 17.87
CA VAL A 67 18.06 -21.01 18.70
C VAL A 67 19.45 -20.82 19.26
N ALA A 68 20.00 -19.62 19.09
CA ALA A 68 21.26 -19.19 19.65
C ALA A 68 21.06 -18.54 21.02
N SER A 69 21.70 -19.08 22.05
CA SER A 69 21.69 -18.48 23.39
C SER A 69 23.09 -17.98 23.73
N ALA A 70 23.17 -16.76 24.26
CA ALA A 70 24.42 -16.21 24.76
C ALA A 70 24.79 -16.88 26.09
N GLU A 71 25.96 -17.51 26.16
CA GLU A 71 26.48 -18.11 27.39
C GLU A 71 27.92 -17.63 27.63
N GLY A 72 28.09 -16.69 28.57
CA GLY A 72 29.38 -16.03 28.81
C GLY A 72 29.81 -15.16 27.62
N GLU A 73 31.02 -15.38 27.10
CA GLU A 73 31.52 -14.73 25.87
C GLU A 73 31.25 -15.57 24.60
N GLY A 74 30.55 -16.69 24.73
CA GLY A 74 30.25 -17.61 23.63
C GLY A 74 28.75 -17.67 23.29
N GLU A 75 28.45 -18.38 22.22
CA GLU A 75 27.09 -18.66 21.76
C GLU A 75 26.90 -20.17 21.69
N ILE A 76 25.80 -20.66 22.29
CA ILE A 76 25.38 -22.05 22.18
C ILE A 76 24.17 -22.12 21.27
N VAL A 77 24.26 -22.97 20.24
CA VAL A 77 23.13 -23.27 19.36
C VAL A 77 22.40 -24.49 19.87
N PHE A 78 21.15 -24.30 20.26
CA PHE A 78 20.23 -25.37 20.60
C PHE A 78 19.36 -25.72 19.39
N THR A 79 19.12 -27.01 19.18
CA THR A 79 18.19 -27.51 18.16
C THR A 79 17.07 -28.27 18.84
N PHE A 80 15.83 -27.93 18.53
CA PHE A 80 14.64 -28.59 19.05
C PHE A 80 13.74 -29.04 17.91
N GLU A 81 13.16 -30.24 18.04
CA GLU A 81 12.05 -30.66 17.18
C GLU A 81 10.81 -29.82 17.54
N LEU A 82 10.03 -29.40 16.55
CA LEU A 82 8.86 -28.54 16.78
C LEU A 82 7.83 -29.20 17.73
N GLU A 83 7.73 -30.52 17.68
CA GLU A 83 6.86 -31.31 18.55
C GLU A 83 7.24 -31.22 20.04
N GLN A 84 8.47 -30.80 20.37
CA GLN A 84 8.92 -30.60 21.75
C GLN A 84 8.54 -29.23 22.30
N ILE A 85 8.19 -28.28 21.42
CA ILE A 85 7.84 -26.92 21.78
C ILE A 85 6.38 -26.89 22.24
N GLN A 86 6.15 -26.27 23.39
CA GLN A 86 4.82 -26.02 23.93
C GLN A 86 4.34 -24.61 23.58
N GLU A 87 5.21 -23.61 23.70
CA GLU A 87 4.88 -22.20 23.50
C GLU A 87 6.14 -21.43 23.07
N ILE A 88 5.94 -20.44 22.20
CA ILE A 88 6.96 -19.48 21.78
C ILE A 88 6.47 -18.10 22.22
N THR A 89 7.27 -17.40 23.03
CA THR A 89 7.01 -16.00 23.37
C THR A 89 8.01 -15.11 22.65
N VAL A 90 7.51 -14.16 21.86
CA VAL A 90 8.31 -13.17 21.15
C VAL A 90 8.16 -11.82 21.85
N PRO A 91 9.26 -11.11 22.18
CA PRO A 91 9.16 -9.82 22.84
C PRO A 91 8.52 -8.74 21.96
N GLY A 92 7.97 -7.72 22.60
CA GLY A 92 7.37 -6.57 21.91
C GLY A 92 6.00 -6.84 21.26
N ASP A 93 5.25 -7.85 21.71
CA ASP A 93 3.91 -8.14 21.17
C ASP A 93 2.94 -6.95 21.29
N SER A 94 3.09 -6.15 22.35
CA SER A 94 2.33 -4.91 22.59
C SER A 94 2.49 -3.87 21.47
N TYR A 95 3.64 -3.83 20.80
CA TYR A 95 3.89 -2.87 19.73
C TYR A 95 3.04 -3.12 18.48
N LYS A 96 2.45 -4.33 18.32
CA LYS A 96 1.46 -4.57 17.26
C LYS A 96 0.23 -3.67 17.42
N ALA A 97 -0.20 -3.42 18.65
CA ALA A 97 -1.32 -2.53 18.94
C ALA A 97 -0.96 -1.06 18.65
N LEU A 98 0.27 -0.65 18.99
CA LEU A 98 0.79 0.69 18.69
C LEU A 98 0.87 0.94 17.19
N ALA A 99 1.43 -0.01 16.42
CA ALA A 99 1.49 0.09 14.96
C ALA A 99 0.08 0.21 14.36
N ALA A 100 -0.90 -0.56 14.85
CA ALA A 100 -2.29 -0.47 14.42
C ALA A 100 -2.96 0.86 14.78
N GLU A 101 -2.55 1.51 15.87
CA GLU A 101 -2.99 2.85 16.23
C GLU A 101 -2.40 3.91 15.30
N TRP A 102 -1.11 3.85 15.01
CA TRP A 102 -0.43 4.77 14.08
C TRP A 102 -0.99 4.67 12.66
N MET A 103 -1.24 3.46 12.16
CA MET A 103 -1.92 3.26 10.87
C MET A 103 -3.30 3.94 10.84
N ARG A 104 -4.12 3.76 11.89
CA ARG A 104 -5.45 4.39 11.97
C ARG A 104 -5.40 5.91 12.12
N SER A 105 -4.32 6.44 12.68
CA SER A 105 -4.11 7.86 12.92
C SER A 105 -3.45 8.58 11.74
N GLY A 106 -3.12 7.86 10.66
CA GLY A 106 -2.46 8.41 9.47
C GLY A 106 -0.95 8.65 9.64
N GLN A 107 -0.33 8.07 10.67
CA GLN A 107 1.12 8.14 10.90
C GLN A 107 1.84 7.02 10.12
N SER A 108 1.70 7.04 8.78
CA SER A 108 2.13 5.94 7.91
C SER A 108 3.64 5.71 7.93
N GLU A 109 4.46 6.76 8.06
CA GLU A 109 5.93 6.63 8.12
C GLU A 109 6.40 5.92 9.39
N ASP A 110 5.90 6.34 10.56
CA ASP A 110 6.22 5.71 11.85
C ASP A 110 5.68 4.27 11.92
N ALA A 111 4.47 4.05 11.40
CA ALA A 111 3.89 2.72 11.28
C ALA A 111 4.74 1.82 10.37
N LEU A 112 5.22 2.34 9.24
CA LEU A 112 6.09 1.61 8.32
C LEU A 112 7.40 1.19 9.00
N GLU A 113 8.05 2.09 9.74
CA GLU A 113 9.28 1.76 10.47
C GLU A 113 9.03 0.70 11.55
N LEU A 114 8.00 0.86 12.37
CA LEU A 114 7.67 -0.07 13.45
C LEU A 114 7.25 -1.44 12.92
N MET A 115 6.38 -1.49 11.91
CA MET A 115 5.96 -2.74 11.26
C MET A 115 7.16 -3.44 10.63
N GLY A 116 8.11 -2.69 10.06
CA GLY A 116 9.36 -3.23 9.56
C GLY A 116 10.18 -3.92 10.64
N MET A 117 10.39 -3.27 11.79
CA MET A 117 11.11 -3.90 12.91
C MET A 117 10.40 -5.15 13.45
N LEU A 118 9.07 -5.08 13.61
CA LEU A 118 8.27 -6.21 14.08
C LEU A 118 8.32 -7.40 13.10
N TYR A 119 8.29 -7.12 11.80
CA TYR A 119 8.38 -8.11 10.74
C TYR A 119 9.76 -8.77 10.73
N GLU A 120 10.85 -7.99 10.75
CA GLU A 120 12.20 -8.54 10.75
C GLU A 120 12.45 -9.46 11.95
N GLN A 121 11.91 -9.13 13.13
CA GLN A 121 12.00 -9.97 14.33
C GLN A 121 11.23 -11.29 14.18
N ARG A 122 10.09 -11.29 13.49
CA ARG A 122 9.15 -12.43 13.45
C ARG A 122 9.23 -13.27 12.19
N LYS A 123 9.76 -12.76 11.08
CA LYS A 123 9.66 -13.39 9.74
C LYS A 123 10.11 -14.86 9.72
N THR A 124 11.19 -15.19 10.42
CA THR A 124 11.74 -16.55 10.49
C THR A 124 10.84 -17.47 11.33
N LEU A 125 10.14 -16.92 12.33
CA LEU A 125 9.28 -17.65 13.26
C LEU A 125 7.85 -17.80 12.75
N LEU A 126 7.43 -17.02 11.74
CA LEU A 126 6.05 -16.99 11.27
C LEU A 126 5.40 -18.38 11.10
N PRO A 127 6.07 -19.41 10.52
CA PRO A 127 5.48 -20.76 10.40
C PRO A 127 5.10 -21.43 11.72
N LEU A 128 5.66 -20.96 12.84
CA LEU A 128 5.44 -21.47 14.19
C LEU A 128 4.53 -20.56 15.04
N LEU A 129 4.22 -19.37 14.55
CA LEU A 129 3.36 -18.40 15.22
C LEU A 129 1.89 -18.64 14.85
N PRO A 130 0.94 -18.14 15.66
CA PRO A 130 -0.45 -18.18 15.30
C PRO A 130 -0.72 -17.45 13.97
N ALA A 131 -1.71 -17.93 13.19
CA ALA A 131 -2.09 -17.31 11.92
C ALA A 131 -2.44 -15.81 12.01
N SER A 132 -2.81 -15.33 13.21
CA SER A 132 -3.04 -13.90 13.47
C SER A 132 -1.81 -13.04 13.22
N ASP A 133 -0.59 -13.55 13.44
CA ASP A 133 0.64 -12.80 13.19
C ASP A 133 0.87 -12.62 11.69
N SER A 134 0.69 -13.68 10.90
CA SER A 134 0.79 -13.59 9.43
C SER A 134 -0.31 -12.72 8.84
N HIS A 135 -1.52 -12.76 9.41
CA HIS A 135 -2.60 -11.84 9.04
C HIS A 135 -2.27 -10.39 9.41
N PHE A 136 -1.69 -10.13 10.58
CA PHE A 136 -1.29 -8.79 10.98
C PHE A 136 -0.27 -8.17 10.00
N PHE A 137 0.66 -8.97 9.46
CA PHE A 137 1.64 -8.48 8.50
C PHE A 137 1.08 -8.25 7.08
N THR A 138 -0.19 -8.57 6.80
CA THR A 138 -0.78 -8.14 5.52
C THR A 138 -0.91 -6.62 5.46
N TYR A 139 -1.18 -5.95 6.58
CA TYR A 139 -1.21 -4.47 6.64
C TYR A 139 0.17 -3.84 6.38
N TYR A 140 1.25 -4.58 6.67
CA TYR A 140 2.59 -4.12 6.35
C TYR A 140 2.87 -4.14 4.84
N VAL A 141 2.26 -5.07 4.10
CA VAL A 141 2.36 -5.11 2.65
C VAL A 141 1.82 -3.80 2.05
N ASP A 142 0.64 -3.37 2.51
CA ASP A 142 -0.01 -2.13 2.04
C ASP A 142 0.88 -0.90 2.30
N LEU A 143 1.41 -0.77 3.53
CA LEU A 143 2.35 0.32 3.88
C LEU A 143 3.60 0.32 2.99
N VAL A 144 4.12 -0.85 2.64
CA VAL A 144 5.32 -0.96 1.79
C VAL A 144 5.01 -0.63 0.33
N LEU A 145 3.82 -0.95 -0.17
CA LEU A 145 3.38 -0.56 -1.52
C LEU A 145 3.31 0.96 -1.68
N ASP A 146 2.79 1.65 -0.67
CA ASP A 146 2.71 3.11 -0.63
C ASP A 146 4.09 3.78 -0.39
N SER A 147 5.12 2.98 -0.12
CA SER A 147 6.49 3.45 0.12
C SER A 147 7.33 3.38 -1.17
N PRO A 148 8.50 4.05 -1.23
CA PRO A 148 9.40 3.99 -2.39
C PRO A 148 10.09 2.62 -2.61
N HIS A 149 9.62 1.54 -1.95
CA HIS A 149 10.23 0.21 -1.96
C HIS A 149 9.23 -0.93 -2.29
N PRO A 150 8.45 -0.86 -3.38
CA PRO A 150 7.44 -1.87 -3.72
C PRO A 150 8.02 -3.29 -3.95
N ALA A 151 9.29 -3.42 -4.34
CA ALA A 151 9.95 -4.73 -4.45
C ALA A 151 9.99 -5.50 -3.10
N ARG A 152 10.02 -4.78 -1.98
CA ARG A 152 9.98 -5.37 -0.64
C ARG A 152 8.62 -6.01 -0.35
N ALA A 153 7.52 -5.45 -0.89
CA ALA A 153 6.18 -6.02 -0.73
C ALA A 153 6.13 -7.45 -1.30
N ILE A 154 6.70 -7.68 -2.49
CA ILE A 154 6.76 -9.02 -3.12
C ILE A 154 7.45 -10.03 -2.20
N ALA A 155 8.60 -9.68 -1.62
CA ALA A 155 9.35 -10.58 -0.73
C ALA A 155 8.58 -10.89 0.57
N ILE A 156 7.89 -9.89 1.13
CA ILE A 156 7.02 -10.08 2.30
C ILE A 156 5.87 -11.02 1.94
N ILE A 157 5.19 -10.79 0.81
CA ILE A 157 4.08 -11.61 0.33
C ILE A 157 4.50 -13.07 0.17
N GLN A 158 5.66 -13.34 -0.43
CA GLN A 158 6.18 -14.71 -0.58
C GLN A 158 6.38 -15.41 0.77
N THR A 159 6.76 -14.66 1.80
CA THR A 159 6.96 -15.18 3.17
C THR A 159 5.62 -15.44 3.88
N LEU A 160 4.63 -14.56 3.69
CA LEU A 160 3.32 -14.65 4.33
C LEU A 160 2.40 -15.69 3.69
N ARG A 161 2.41 -15.79 2.35
CA ARG A 161 1.44 -16.57 1.56
C ARG A 161 1.23 -18.01 2.03
N PRO A 162 2.28 -18.81 2.38
CA PRO A 162 2.10 -20.19 2.82
C PRO A 162 1.23 -20.36 4.08
N GLN A 163 1.04 -19.27 4.84
CA GLN A 163 0.42 -19.30 6.17
C GLN A 163 -0.96 -18.65 6.18
N ILE A 164 -1.42 -18.15 5.03
CA ILE A 164 -2.71 -17.47 4.89
C ILE A 164 -3.68 -18.41 4.18
N GLU A 165 -4.74 -18.79 4.87
CA GLU A 165 -5.81 -19.63 4.31
C GLU A 165 -6.99 -18.83 3.79
N ASN A 166 -7.18 -17.59 4.28
CA ASN A 166 -8.33 -16.77 3.92
C ASN A 166 -8.27 -16.37 2.42
N PRO A 167 -9.26 -16.77 1.59
CA PRO A 167 -9.24 -16.47 0.16
C PRO A 167 -9.28 -14.98 -0.18
N ALA A 168 -9.90 -14.14 0.66
CA ALA A 168 -9.92 -12.70 0.45
C ALA A 168 -8.54 -12.06 0.71
N ALA A 169 -7.86 -12.50 1.77
CA ALA A 169 -6.49 -12.05 2.06
C ALA A 169 -5.53 -12.50 0.96
N LEU A 170 -5.63 -13.74 0.48
CA LEU A 170 -4.81 -14.22 -0.65
C LEU A 170 -5.04 -13.39 -1.92
N ARG A 171 -6.29 -13.00 -2.22
CA ARG A 171 -6.59 -12.12 -3.34
C ARG A 171 -5.99 -10.73 -3.18
N ALA A 172 -6.03 -10.15 -1.99
CA ALA A 172 -5.39 -8.87 -1.71
C ALA A 172 -3.86 -8.96 -1.91
N LEU A 173 -3.24 -10.07 -1.48
CA LEU A 173 -1.81 -10.29 -1.74
C LEU A 173 -1.50 -10.48 -3.23
N ASP A 174 -2.38 -11.14 -4.00
CA ASP A 174 -2.20 -11.26 -5.45
C ASP A 174 -2.34 -9.88 -6.14
N ASP A 175 -3.26 -9.03 -5.68
CA ASP A 175 -3.41 -7.64 -6.15
C ASP A 175 -2.14 -6.81 -5.84
N ALA A 176 -1.63 -6.92 -4.61
CA ALA A 176 -0.39 -6.27 -4.18
C ALA A 176 0.84 -6.69 -5.01
N VAL A 177 0.94 -7.97 -5.39
CA VAL A 177 2.02 -8.45 -6.28
C VAL A 177 1.88 -7.82 -7.67
N LEU A 178 0.68 -7.82 -8.23
CA LEU A 178 0.43 -7.23 -9.55
C LEU A 178 0.75 -5.73 -9.57
N GLU A 179 0.31 -5.01 -8.54
CA GLU A 179 0.60 -3.59 -8.37
C GLU A 179 2.10 -3.34 -8.21
N SER A 180 2.80 -4.15 -7.41
CA SER A 180 4.26 -4.04 -7.26
C SER A 180 4.98 -4.18 -8.60
N TYR A 181 4.62 -5.17 -9.42
CA TYR A 181 5.23 -5.34 -10.74
C TYR A 181 4.94 -4.17 -11.68
N GLN A 182 3.70 -3.66 -11.67
CA GLN A 182 3.33 -2.51 -12.47
C GLN A 182 4.12 -1.25 -12.05
N THR A 183 4.21 -0.95 -10.76
CA THR A 183 4.93 0.21 -10.21
C THR A 183 6.44 0.11 -10.45
N LEU A 184 7.00 -1.10 -10.45
CA LEU A 184 8.40 -1.36 -10.77
C LEU A 184 8.68 -1.39 -12.29
N GLU A 185 7.67 -1.15 -13.13
CA GLU A 185 7.75 -1.24 -14.59
C GLU A 185 8.19 -2.63 -15.12
N LEU A 186 7.95 -3.68 -14.33
CA LEU A 186 8.23 -5.09 -14.66
C LEU A 186 7.05 -5.66 -15.47
N TYR A 187 6.91 -5.14 -16.70
CA TYR A 187 5.73 -5.38 -17.54
C TYR A 187 5.60 -6.81 -18.08
N GLU A 188 6.71 -7.55 -18.21
CA GLU A 188 6.69 -8.94 -18.67
C GLU A 188 6.04 -9.85 -17.63
N GLU A 189 6.25 -9.55 -16.35
CA GLU A 189 5.64 -10.24 -15.21
C GLU A 189 4.21 -9.77 -14.94
N ALA A 190 3.95 -8.45 -15.05
CA ALA A 190 2.64 -7.87 -14.73
C ALA A 190 1.52 -8.30 -15.71
N GLN A 191 1.80 -8.34 -17.01
CA GLN A 191 0.79 -8.62 -18.04
C GLN A 191 0.08 -9.98 -17.89
N PRO A 192 0.78 -11.13 -17.82
CA PRO A 192 0.11 -12.43 -17.69
C PRO A 192 -0.70 -12.52 -16.39
N LEU A 193 -0.25 -11.86 -15.32
CA LEU A 193 -1.00 -11.78 -14.06
C LEU A 193 -2.29 -10.96 -14.22
N ALA A 194 -2.22 -9.81 -14.89
CA ALA A 194 -3.40 -8.98 -15.16
C ALA A 194 -4.41 -9.69 -16.09
N GLU A 195 -3.95 -10.47 -17.07
CA GLU A 195 -4.84 -11.31 -17.89
C GLU A 195 -5.57 -12.37 -17.07
N ALA A 196 -4.84 -13.08 -16.19
CA ALA A 196 -5.43 -14.05 -15.28
C ALA A 196 -6.42 -13.38 -14.32
N TRP A 197 -6.07 -12.19 -13.84
CA TRP A 197 -6.89 -11.37 -12.95
C TRP A 197 -8.25 -11.03 -13.57
N ILE A 198 -8.27 -10.52 -14.82
CA ILE A 198 -9.52 -10.16 -15.51
C ILE A 198 -10.37 -11.40 -15.76
N LYS A 199 -9.76 -12.53 -16.18
CA LYS A 199 -10.47 -13.79 -16.43
C LYS A 199 -11.13 -14.36 -15.18
N ALA A 200 -10.53 -14.16 -14.01
CA ALA A 200 -10.99 -14.72 -12.75
C ALA A 200 -12.03 -13.85 -12.03
N ARG A 201 -12.10 -12.55 -12.32
CA ARG A 201 -12.93 -11.60 -11.57
C ARG A 201 -14.22 -11.24 -12.28
N LYS A 202 -15.21 -10.81 -11.49
CA LYS A 202 -16.46 -10.28 -12.00
C LYS A 202 -16.26 -8.84 -12.48
N PRO A 203 -17.03 -8.39 -13.50
CA PRO A 203 -17.05 -7.00 -13.96
C PRO A 203 -17.28 -5.96 -12.87
N TYR A 204 -18.03 -6.33 -11.82
CA TYR A 204 -18.28 -5.51 -10.64
C TYR A 204 -17.27 -5.90 -9.56
N GLY A 205 -16.40 -4.97 -9.17
CA GLY A 205 -15.37 -5.21 -8.18
C GLY A 205 -14.90 -3.91 -7.51
N GLU A 206 -14.23 -4.08 -6.37
CA GLU A 206 -13.65 -2.98 -5.59
C GLU A 206 -12.34 -2.47 -6.19
N SER A 207 -11.80 -3.12 -7.22
CA SER A 207 -10.56 -2.74 -7.88
C SER A 207 -10.69 -2.89 -9.39
N ALA A 208 -10.05 -1.99 -10.15
CA ALA A 208 -9.89 -2.02 -11.60
C ALA A 208 -8.44 -2.35 -12.03
N LEU A 209 -7.59 -2.81 -11.11
CA LEU A 209 -6.14 -2.97 -11.30
C LEU A 209 -5.79 -3.76 -12.57
N GLY A 210 -6.40 -4.93 -12.80
CA GLY A 210 -6.10 -5.73 -13.99
C GLY A 210 -6.44 -5.01 -15.31
N TYR A 211 -7.54 -4.26 -15.35
CA TYR A 211 -7.93 -3.47 -16.52
C TYR A 211 -6.97 -2.32 -16.76
N TYR A 212 -6.56 -1.60 -15.71
CA TYR A 212 -5.54 -0.57 -15.79
C TYR A 212 -4.22 -1.13 -16.35
N VAL A 213 -3.69 -2.22 -15.77
CA VAL A 213 -2.40 -2.79 -16.19
C VAL A 213 -2.42 -3.21 -17.66
N LEU A 214 -3.46 -3.93 -18.10
CA LEU A 214 -3.56 -4.34 -19.50
C LEU A 214 -3.82 -3.18 -20.45
N GLY A 215 -4.67 -2.21 -20.05
CA GLY A 215 -4.93 -1.01 -20.84
C GLY A 215 -3.65 -0.19 -21.05
N ALA A 216 -2.88 0.03 -19.98
CA ALA A 216 -1.59 0.71 -20.05
C ALA A 216 -0.58 -0.07 -20.91
N ALA A 217 -0.57 -1.41 -20.85
CA ALA A 217 0.26 -2.24 -21.72
C ALA A 217 -0.11 -2.10 -23.20
N ARG A 218 -1.42 -2.10 -23.52
CA ARG A 218 -1.91 -1.89 -24.88
C ARG A 218 -1.62 -0.47 -25.40
N LEU A 219 -1.71 0.53 -24.53
CA LEU A 219 -1.32 1.91 -24.85
C LEU A 219 0.17 1.98 -25.24
N ARG A 220 1.06 1.35 -24.47
CA ARG A 220 2.51 1.28 -24.77
C ARG A 220 2.83 0.52 -26.06
N SER A 221 2.02 -0.49 -26.40
CA SER A 221 2.18 -1.24 -27.65
C SER A 221 1.44 -0.62 -28.84
N GLU A 222 0.96 0.62 -28.71
CA GLU A 222 0.21 1.35 -29.73
C GLU A 222 -1.11 0.70 -30.18
N ALA A 223 -1.63 -0.26 -29.39
CA ALA A 223 -2.92 -0.90 -29.61
C ALA A 223 -4.03 -0.05 -28.98
N TYR A 224 -4.23 1.17 -29.50
CA TYR A 224 -5.02 2.21 -28.85
C TYR A 224 -6.52 1.87 -28.72
N GLU A 225 -7.11 1.20 -29.70
CA GLU A 225 -8.52 0.75 -29.62
C GLU A 225 -8.69 -0.25 -28.48
N GLU A 226 -7.82 -1.27 -28.39
CA GLU A 226 -7.84 -2.25 -27.30
C GLU A 226 -7.58 -1.60 -25.93
N ALA A 227 -6.67 -0.63 -25.87
CA ALA A 227 -6.39 0.13 -24.65
C ALA A 227 -7.63 0.90 -24.18
N LEU A 228 -8.33 1.56 -25.10
CA LEU A 228 -9.56 2.28 -24.82
C LEU A 228 -10.67 1.34 -24.34
N ASP A 229 -10.91 0.24 -25.04
CA ASP A 229 -11.94 -0.75 -24.68
C ASP A 229 -11.69 -1.35 -23.28
N LEU A 230 -10.45 -1.73 -22.98
CA LEU A 230 -10.06 -2.26 -21.67
C LEU A 230 -10.29 -1.25 -20.55
N ALA A 231 -9.88 0.00 -20.77
CA ALA A 231 -9.96 1.06 -19.77
C ALA A 231 -11.40 1.55 -19.53
N LEU A 232 -12.24 1.57 -20.57
CA LEU A 232 -13.65 1.96 -20.46
C LEU A 232 -14.47 0.93 -19.70
N HIS A 233 -14.11 -0.36 -19.75
CA HIS A 233 -14.86 -1.42 -19.11
C HIS A 233 -15.15 -1.14 -17.62
N PRO A 234 -14.15 -0.94 -16.73
CA PRO A 234 -14.41 -0.61 -15.33
C PRO A 234 -15.10 0.75 -15.15
N ILE A 235 -14.87 1.72 -16.03
CA ILE A 235 -15.52 3.05 -15.98
C ILE A 235 -17.03 2.92 -16.15
N VAL A 236 -17.46 2.16 -17.16
CA VAL A 236 -18.88 1.94 -17.49
C VAL A 236 -19.59 1.13 -16.40
N PHE A 237 -18.90 0.15 -15.81
CA PHE A 237 -19.47 -0.71 -14.76
C PHE A 237 -19.25 -0.20 -13.34
N ALA A 238 -18.58 0.94 -13.17
CA ALA A 238 -18.39 1.55 -11.86
C ALA A 238 -19.75 1.96 -11.27
N SER A 239 -20.12 1.27 -10.19
CA SER A 239 -21.25 1.60 -9.31
C SER A 239 -20.93 2.84 -8.47
N PRO A 240 -21.87 3.43 -7.70
CA PRO A 240 -21.54 4.38 -6.62
C PRO A 240 -20.56 3.85 -5.54
N ILE A 241 -20.18 2.57 -5.60
CA ILE A 241 -19.13 2.01 -4.74
C ILE A 241 -17.77 2.50 -5.27
N PRO A 242 -16.89 3.05 -4.42
CA PRO A 242 -15.52 3.37 -4.81
C PRO A 242 -14.82 2.15 -5.43
N THR A 243 -14.15 2.36 -6.56
CA THR A 243 -13.37 1.33 -7.25
C THR A 243 -11.93 1.81 -7.31
N ASP A 244 -11.03 1.08 -6.66
CA ASP A 244 -9.60 1.35 -6.69
C ASP A 244 -9.08 1.27 -8.12
N LYS A 245 -8.08 2.08 -8.43
CA LYS A 245 -7.46 2.19 -9.77
C LYS A 245 -8.37 2.72 -10.89
N LEU A 246 -9.54 3.28 -10.55
CA LEU A 246 -10.45 3.84 -11.56
C LEU A 246 -9.90 5.12 -12.20
N ALA A 247 -9.17 5.94 -11.43
CA ALA A 247 -8.50 7.14 -11.94
C ALA A 247 -7.45 6.78 -13.01
N GLU A 248 -6.71 5.71 -12.79
CA GLU A 248 -5.74 5.14 -13.71
C GLU A 248 -6.41 4.62 -14.99
N CYS A 249 -7.56 3.95 -14.87
CA CYS A 249 -8.36 3.58 -16.04
C CYS A 249 -8.85 4.81 -16.83
N TYR A 250 -9.32 5.88 -16.17
CA TYR A 250 -9.66 7.11 -16.87
C TYR A 250 -8.45 7.70 -17.61
N ALA A 251 -7.30 7.77 -16.96
CA ALA A 251 -6.09 8.30 -17.57
C ALA A 251 -5.66 7.47 -18.80
N VAL A 252 -5.75 6.14 -18.75
CA VAL A 252 -5.50 5.27 -19.91
C VAL A 252 -6.54 5.54 -21.02
N ALA A 253 -7.83 5.62 -20.70
CA ALA A 253 -8.89 5.86 -21.69
C ALA A 253 -8.74 7.22 -22.39
N VAL A 254 -8.44 8.29 -21.63
CA VAL A 254 -8.13 9.62 -22.16
C VAL A 254 -6.91 9.56 -23.08
N SER A 255 -5.84 8.91 -22.65
CA SER A 255 -4.59 8.78 -23.42
C SER A 255 -4.81 8.02 -24.73
N ALA A 256 -5.56 6.92 -24.70
CA ALA A 256 -5.91 6.14 -25.87
C ALA A 256 -6.77 6.93 -26.86
N ALA A 257 -7.79 7.65 -26.37
CA ALA A 257 -8.63 8.52 -27.20
C ALA A 257 -7.83 9.66 -27.87
N LEU A 258 -6.86 10.26 -27.15
CA LEU A 258 -5.93 11.24 -27.75
C LEU A 258 -5.10 10.62 -28.87
N ALA A 259 -4.55 9.43 -28.67
CA ALA A 259 -3.75 8.72 -29.66
C ALA A 259 -4.57 8.35 -30.91
N LEU A 260 -5.86 8.02 -30.73
CA LEU A 260 -6.83 7.81 -31.81
C LEU A 260 -7.30 9.12 -32.48
N ARG A 261 -6.81 10.27 -32.03
CA ARG A 261 -7.17 11.62 -32.49
C ARG A 261 -8.62 12.01 -32.19
N GLU A 262 -9.26 11.35 -31.23
CA GLU A 262 -10.62 11.63 -30.76
C GLU A 262 -10.62 12.67 -29.62
N ARG A 263 -10.03 13.84 -29.87
CA ARG A 263 -9.75 14.85 -28.81
C ARG A 263 -10.99 15.32 -28.05
N THR A 264 -12.13 15.45 -28.72
CA THR A 264 -13.40 15.81 -28.07
C THR A 264 -13.87 14.73 -27.09
N TYR A 265 -13.67 13.45 -27.45
CA TYR A 265 -14.03 12.34 -26.58
C TYR A 265 -13.07 12.24 -25.39
N ALA A 266 -11.77 12.39 -25.63
CA ALA A 266 -10.75 12.48 -24.57
C ALA A 266 -11.07 13.60 -23.56
N ALA A 267 -11.45 14.79 -24.03
CA ALA A 267 -11.85 15.90 -23.16
C ALA A 267 -13.15 15.63 -22.38
N THR A 268 -14.07 14.86 -22.96
CA THR A 268 -15.29 14.42 -22.26
C THR A 268 -14.95 13.48 -21.11
N LEU A 269 -14.12 12.46 -21.37
CA LEU A 269 -13.65 11.52 -20.36
C LEU A 269 -12.85 12.21 -19.24
N TYR A 270 -11.97 13.15 -19.59
CA TYR A 270 -11.16 13.88 -18.61
C TYR A 270 -12.03 14.77 -17.69
N ARG A 271 -13.02 15.47 -18.24
CA ARG A 271 -13.97 16.25 -17.42
C ARG A 271 -14.83 15.35 -16.54
N GLU A 272 -15.24 14.19 -17.03
CA GLU A 272 -15.98 13.21 -16.22
C GLU A 272 -15.13 12.70 -15.05
N MET A 273 -13.87 12.35 -15.30
CA MET A 273 -12.89 11.97 -14.29
C MET A 273 -12.80 13.02 -13.19
N GLN A 274 -12.60 14.30 -13.56
CA GLN A 274 -12.55 15.42 -12.62
C GLN A 274 -13.87 15.64 -11.87
N ALA A 275 -15.02 15.53 -12.56
CA ALA A 275 -16.34 15.69 -11.95
C ALA A 275 -16.64 14.59 -10.91
N ARG A 276 -16.04 13.41 -11.08
CA ARG A 276 -16.09 12.30 -10.11
C ARG A 276 -15.07 12.43 -8.98
N GLY A 277 -14.26 13.50 -8.98
CA GLY A 277 -13.27 13.78 -7.94
C GLY A 277 -11.99 12.94 -8.05
N PHE A 278 -11.68 12.40 -9.23
CA PHE A 278 -10.44 11.67 -9.47
C PHE A 278 -9.34 12.61 -9.97
N ASP A 279 -8.17 12.49 -9.35
CA ASP A 279 -6.94 13.15 -9.79
C ASP A 279 -6.21 12.31 -10.84
N TRP A 280 -5.44 12.98 -11.71
CA TRP A 280 -4.58 12.26 -12.65
C TRP A 280 -3.52 11.46 -11.88
N PRO A 281 -3.29 10.18 -12.19
CA PRO A 281 -2.33 9.35 -11.46
C PRO A 281 -0.91 9.89 -11.66
N ALA A 282 -0.36 10.57 -10.65
CA ALA A 282 0.94 11.22 -10.72
C ALA A 282 2.11 10.21 -10.76
N ASP A 283 1.89 9.04 -10.15
CA ASP A 283 2.94 8.02 -9.98
C ASP A 283 3.21 7.21 -11.26
N ASP A 284 2.25 7.16 -12.19
CA ASP A 284 2.45 6.53 -13.49
C ASP A 284 3.09 7.51 -14.47
N ARG A 285 4.42 7.40 -14.61
CA ARG A 285 5.22 8.23 -15.52
C ARG A 285 4.82 8.07 -16.99
N SER A 286 4.31 6.91 -17.38
CA SER A 286 3.93 6.63 -18.77
C SER A 286 2.72 7.44 -19.23
N LEU A 287 1.93 7.94 -18.28
CA LEU A 287 0.71 8.72 -18.55
C LEU A 287 0.94 10.23 -18.53
N GLN A 288 2.06 10.72 -17.97
CA GLN A 288 2.25 12.18 -17.74
C GLN A 288 2.32 13.00 -19.03
N ALA A 289 2.83 12.43 -20.13
CA ALA A 289 2.87 13.13 -21.41
C ALA A 289 1.46 13.47 -21.91
N PHE A 290 0.50 12.56 -21.76
CA PHE A 290 -0.88 12.75 -22.21
C PHE A 290 -1.65 13.78 -21.37
N LEU A 291 -1.32 13.91 -20.08
CA LEU A 291 -1.90 14.95 -19.23
C LEU A 291 -1.60 16.35 -19.76
N LYS A 292 -0.37 16.56 -20.25
CA LYS A 292 0.02 17.83 -20.84
C LYS A 292 -0.81 18.10 -22.10
N ASP A 293 -0.90 17.12 -22.99
CA ASP A 293 -1.63 17.24 -24.27
C ASP A 293 -3.13 17.54 -24.06
N ILE A 294 -3.79 16.88 -23.10
CA ILE A 294 -5.22 17.14 -22.84
C ILE A 294 -5.45 18.53 -22.24
N ASN A 295 -4.57 18.98 -21.35
CA ASN A 295 -4.68 20.31 -20.74
C ASN A 295 -4.48 21.41 -21.77
N GLU A 296 -3.52 21.27 -22.69
CA GLU A 296 -3.33 22.20 -23.81
C GLU A 296 -4.59 22.25 -24.69
N TYR A 297 -5.14 21.10 -25.06
CA TYR A 297 -6.36 21.05 -25.87
C TYR A 297 -7.55 21.74 -25.18
N ILE A 298 -7.74 21.49 -23.88
CA ILE A 298 -8.84 22.08 -23.11
C ILE A 298 -8.68 23.60 -23.01
N ASN A 299 -7.49 24.09 -22.67
CA ASN A 299 -7.23 25.54 -22.58
C ASN A 299 -7.52 26.26 -23.91
N ASP A 300 -7.03 25.70 -25.02
CA ASP A 300 -7.23 26.28 -26.36
C ASP A 300 -8.72 26.34 -26.77
N HIS A 301 -9.57 25.49 -26.20
CA HIS A 301 -10.99 25.35 -26.58
C HIS A 301 -11.97 25.84 -25.51
N GLU A 302 -11.50 26.18 -24.31
CA GLU A 302 -12.26 26.88 -23.26
C GLU A 302 -12.09 28.40 -23.33
N GLU A 303 -10.99 28.91 -23.92
CA GLU A 303 -10.78 30.36 -24.18
C GLU A 303 -11.58 30.94 -25.36
N SER A 304 -12.50 30.19 -25.97
CA SER A 304 -13.50 30.75 -26.89
C SER A 304 -14.85 30.95 -26.18
N PRO A 305 -15.06 32.07 -25.44
CA PRO A 305 -16.42 32.48 -25.19
C PRO A 305 -17.04 32.79 -26.55
N LYS A 306 -18.10 32.07 -26.90
CA LYS A 306 -19.02 32.49 -27.94
C LYS A 306 -19.49 33.91 -27.56
N SER A 307 -18.91 34.91 -28.21
CA SER A 307 -19.47 36.25 -28.26
C SER A 307 -20.76 36.16 -29.08
N GLU A 308 -21.88 36.03 -28.36
CA GLU A 308 -23.19 36.47 -28.87
C GLU A 308 -23.22 37.99 -29.04
#